data_AF-A0A8H9GP65-F1
#
_entry.id   AF-A0A8H9GP65-F1
#
_cell.length_a   1.000
_cell.length_b   1.000
_cell.length_c   1.000
_cell.angle_alpha   90.00
_cell.angle_beta   90.00
_cell.angle_gamma   90.00
#
_symmetry.space_group_name_H-M   'P 1'
#
loop_
_entity.id
_entity.type
_entity.pdbx_description
1 polymer ?
#
loop_
_entity_poly.entity_id
_entity_poly.type
_entity_poly.pdbx_seq_one_letter_code
_entity_poly.pdbx_strand_id
1 'polypeptide(L)'
;MAHADRETGLTNAVDKLLGSRRNALAEIETLTRRFDDLTRNVSTVEVLPVPMKLNQVVKWRETARQRREDWVFVEMEGGTQILAIDEPSGRGLREPFAAVMYPALHTRLASWWLFHAWRSVDLLTDTLHSINGWRLYSAAVSARSLVEHTGCLLYESKKIAAAWAAAKAVSGDARTRAQTVHRELAPVLNQAGFGSRMRSTPEKRKATNVLTYVDKLSKDTGDRRFLDWYDWLSDAAHPALGARLAFASDALVHEHGGVMQRYYARSPMHIEGKGTMHEFEHPIFQMPVDALIACGRIVGDLLERSLEIVDDFGLTTEAATYTQRSYWRNVVPAEKGATCPCGLGPAKRCEHQWGRPAPAISVASR
;
A
#
# COMPACT_ATOMS: atom_id res chain seq x y z
N MET A 1 13.83 12.54 -42.96
CA MET A 1 12.35 12.51 -42.80
C MET A 1 11.84 11.08 -42.63
N ALA A 2 12.35 10.30 -41.66
CA ALA A 2 11.93 8.90 -41.44
C ALA A 2 11.60 8.59 -39.96
N HIS A 3 11.52 9.60 -39.11
CA HIS A 3 11.25 9.43 -37.67
C HIS A 3 9.79 9.71 -37.27
N ALA A 4 9.02 10.46 -38.08
CA ALA A 4 7.64 10.83 -37.75
C ALA A 4 6.61 9.70 -38.03
N ASP A 5 6.87 8.81 -39.00
CA ASP A 5 5.93 7.73 -39.36
C ASP A 5 5.98 6.50 -38.43
N ARG A 6 7.04 6.34 -37.63
CA ARG A 6 7.15 5.21 -36.68
C ARG A 6 6.38 5.44 -35.39
N GLU A 7 6.32 6.69 -34.92
CA GLU A 7 5.55 7.04 -33.72
C GLU A 7 4.05 6.91 -33.98
N THR A 8 3.55 7.37 -35.14
CA THR A 8 2.13 7.25 -35.50
C THR A 8 1.67 5.80 -35.68
N GLY A 9 2.50 4.94 -36.26
CA GLY A 9 2.18 3.51 -36.44
C GLY A 9 2.11 2.72 -35.13
N LEU A 10 3.03 2.96 -34.19
CA LEU A 10 3.02 2.31 -32.88
C LEU A 10 1.85 2.79 -32.02
N THR A 11 1.57 4.10 -32.01
CA THR A 11 0.42 4.67 -31.32
C THR A 11 -0.88 4.05 -31.82
N ASN A 12 -1.09 3.96 -33.15
CA ASN A 12 -2.28 3.34 -33.73
C ASN A 12 -2.42 1.84 -33.39
N ALA A 13 -1.30 1.12 -33.26
CA ALA A 13 -1.32 -0.30 -32.89
C ALA A 13 -1.66 -0.51 -31.40
N VAL A 14 -1.07 0.29 -30.50
CA VAL A 14 -1.42 0.34 -29.07
C VAL A 14 -2.90 0.65 -28.92
N ASP A 15 -3.35 1.66 -29.65
CA ASP A 15 -4.71 2.15 -29.67
C ASP A 15 -5.74 1.08 -30.05
N LYS A 16 -5.45 0.32 -31.12
CA LYS A 16 -6.26 -0.83 -31.56
C LYS A 16 -6.27 -1.94 -30.50
N LEU A 17 -5.12 -2.27 -29.92
CA LEU A 17 -4.98 -3.35 -28.93
C LEU A 17 -5.64 -3.03 -27.58
N LEU A 18 -5.62 -1.77 -27.16
CA LEU A 18 -6.30 -1.34 -25.94
C LEU A 18 -7.82 -1.45 -26.10
N GLY A 19 -8.38 -1.05 -27.25
CA GLY A 19 -9.81 -1.18 -27.52
C GLY A 19 -10.68 -0.66 -26.36
N SER A 20 -11.53 -1.51 -25.79
CA SER A 20 -12.41 -1.18 -24.67
C SER A 20 -11.70 -0.86 -23.35
N ARG A 21 -10.42 -1.24 -23.20
CA ARG A 21 -9.63 -1.04 -21.99
C ARG A 21 -9.18 0.41 -21.77
N ARG A 22 -9.24 1.25 -22.81
CA ARG A 22 -8.83 2.66 -22.73
C ARG A 22 -9.53 3.45 -21.64
N ASN A 23 -10.86 3.29 -21.56
CA ASN A 23 -11.65 4.02 -20.56
C ASN A 23 -11.21 3.63 -19.14
N ALA A 24 -10.96 2.33 -18.92
CA ALA A 24 -10.46 1.85 -17.65
C ALA A 24 -9.05 2.39 -17.33
N LEU A 25 -8.15 2.48 -18.32
CA LEU A 25 -6.83 3.07 -18.12
C LEU A 25 -6.89 4.57 -17.81
N ALA A 26 -7.81 5.32 -18.45
CA ALA A 26 -8.04 6.72 -18.14
C ALA A 26 -8.62 6.94 -16.74
N GLU A 27 -9.47 6.02 -16.26
CA GLU A 27 -9.92 5.99 -14.86
C GLU A 27 -8.73 5.79 -13.92
N ILE A 28 -7.84 4.83 -14.22
CA ILE A 28 -6.63 4.59 -13.42
C ILE A 28 -5.70 5.81 -13.42
N GLU A 29 -5.49 6.46 -14.57
CA GLU A 29 -4.65 7.67 -14.63
C GLU A 29 -5.23 8.81 -13.78
N THR A 30 -6.54 8.99 -13.80
CA THR A 30 -7.23 10.00 -12.99
C THR A 30 -7.11 9.68 -11.50
N LEU A 31 -7.29 8.41 -11.13
CA LEU A 31 -7.11 7.92 -9.77
C LEU A 31 -5.67 8.16 -9.26
N THR A 32 -4.67 7.81 -10.08
CA THR A 32 -3.25 7.99 -9.75
C THR A 32 -2.91 9.44 -9.52
N ARG A 33 -3.35 10.36 -10.41
CA ARG A 33 -3.14 11.80 -10.24
C ARG A 33 -3.74 12.33 -8.94
N ARG A 34 -4.94 11.87 -8.58
CA ARG A 34 -5.60 12.28 -7.33
C ARG A 34 -4.79 11.88 -6.09
N PHE A 35 -4.22 10.68 -6.06
CA PHE A 35 -3.37 10.25 -4.94
C PHE A 35 -1.99 10.93 -4.93
N ASP A 36 -1.43 11.18 -6.11
CA ASP A 36 -0.20 11.95 -6.24
C ASP A 36 -0.40 13.37 -5.69
N ASP A 37 -1.46 14.08 -6.11
CA ASP A 37 -1.78 15.41 -5.60
C ASP A 37 -1.98 15.45 -4.08
N LEU A 38 -2.58 14.39 -3.52
CA LEU A 38 -2.79 14.25 -2.07
C LEU A 38 -1.48 14.01 -1.29
N THR A 39 -0.45 13.45 -1.92
CA THR A 39 0.72 12.89 -1.21
C THR A 39 2.07 13.42 -1.67
N ARG A 40 2.14 14.20 -2.77
CA ARG A 40 3.40 14.66 -3.38
C ARG A 40 4.27 15.48 -2.42
N ASN A 41 3.65 16.42 -1.71
CA ASN A 41 4.36 17.43 -0.91
C ASN A 41 4.15 17.24 0.59
N VAL A 42 3.95 16.00 1.03
CA VAL A 42 3.68 15.70 2.44
C VAL A 42 4.85 14.96 3.07
N SER A 43 5.05 15.19 4.37
CA SER A 43 6.05 14.49 5.17
C SER A 43 5.41 13.88 6.40
N THR A 44 6.03 12.83 6.89
CA THR A 44 5.62 12.13 8.10
C THR A 44 6.84 11.79 8.94
N VAL A 45 6.61 11.42 10.18
CA VAL A 45 7.61 10.86 11.09
C VAL A 45 7.03 9.57 11.65
N GLU A 46 7.85 8.56 11.89
CA GLU A 46 7.44 7.38 12.64
C GLU A 46 8.04 7.45 14.04
N VAL A 47 7.19 7.45 15.06
CA VAL A 47 7.65 7.42 16.45
C VAL A 47 7.44 6.04 17.04
N LEU A 48 8.52 5.42 17.50
CA LEU A 48 8.50 4.09 18.10
C LEU A 48 9.06 4.14 19.53
N PRO A 49 8.18 4.13 20.55
CA PRO A 49 8.60 3.96 21.93
C PRO A 49 9.33 2.63 22.10
N VAL A 50 10.57 2.69 22.58
CA VAL A 50 11.38 1.51 22.87
C VAL A 50 11.24 1.18 24.36
N PRO A 51 10.92 -0.07 24.74
CA PRO A 51 10.88 -0.48 26.13
C PRO A 51 12.22 -0.27 26.85
N MET A 52 12.17 0.47 27.95
CA MET A 52 13.31 0.76 28.82
C MET A 52 13.18 0.03 30.16
N LYS A 53 14.31 -0.36 30.73
CA LYS A 53 14.42 -0.80 32.12
C LYS A 53 14.47 0.40 33.06
N LEU A 54 14.04 0.22 34.32
CA LEU A 54 13.99 1.28 35.32
C LEU A 54 15.32 2.02 35.50
N ASN A 55 16.44 1.29 35.55
CA ASN A 55 17.77 1.89 35.68
C ASN A 55 18.18 2.77 34.49
N GLN A 56 17.68 2.48 33.29
CA GLN A 56 17.88 3.33 32.10
C GLN A 56 17.05 4.60 32.19
N VAL A 57 15.81 4.50 32.68
CA VAL A 57 14.90 5.64 32.87
C VAL A 57 15.44 6.63 33.90
N VAL A 58 15.99 6.15 35.02
CA VAL A 58 16.59 7.02 36.06
C VAL A 58 17.71 7.87 35.46
N LYS A 59 18.64 7.24 34.72
CA LYS A 59 19.72 7.95 34.02
C LYS A 59 19.19 8.94 32.99
N TRP A 60 18.18 8.52 32.21
CA TRP A 60 17.63 9.37 31.15
C TRP A 60 16.92 10.61 31.68
N ARG A 61 16.16 10.49 32.79
CA ARG A 61 15.48 11.63 33.42
C ARG A 61 16.44 12.74 33.85
N GLU A 62 17.63 12.37 34.32
CA GLU A 62 18.66 13.33 34.69
C GLU A 62 19.19 14.08 33.46
N THR A 63 19.49 13.35 32.37
CA THR A 63 19.94 13.94 31.10
C THR A 63 18.86 14.84 30.47
N ALA A 64 17.61 14.39 30.42
CA ALA A 64 16.50 15.16 29.87
C ALA A 64 16.30 16.49 30.60
N ARG A 65 16.40 16.50 31.94
CA ARG A 65 16.32 17.72 32.76
C ARG A 65 17.44 18.71 32.43
N GLN A 66 18.66 18.23 32.25
CA GLN A 66 19.80 19.07 31.85
C GLN A 66 19.58 19.71 30.47
N ARG A 67 18.91 19.00 29.57
CA ARG A 67 18.59 19.46 28.21
C ARG A 67 17.29 20.26 28.12
N ARG A 68 16.54 20.40 29.22
CA ARG A 68 15.21 21.03 29.25
C ARG A 68 14.23 20.39 28.26
N GLU A 69 14.31 19.07 28.12
CA GLU A 69 13.40 18.30 27.29
C GLU A 69 12.20 17.84 28.14
N ASP A 70 10.99 17.99 27.60
CA ASP A 70 9.78 17.45 28.20
C ASP A 70 9.59 16.00 27.78
N TRP A 71 9.46 15.11 28.78
CA TRP A 71 9.29 13.67 28.59
C TRP A 71 8.15 13.14 29.44
N VAL A 72 7.39 12.21 28.86
CA VAL A 72 6.38 11.41 29.57
C VAL A 72 6.85 9.96 29.63
N PHE A 73 6.68 9.34 30.80
CA PHE A 73 7.06 7.94 31.06
C PHE A 73 5.84 7.18 31.57
N VAL A 74 5.61 5.98 31.04
CA VAL A 74 4.52 5.09 31.47
C VAL A 74 5.01 3.68 31.70
N GLU A 75 4.59 3.10 32.83
CA GLU A 75 4.85 1.70 33.14
C GLU A 75 3.85 0.79 32.43
N MET A 76 4.37 -0.21 31.72
CA MET A 76 3.57 -1.23 31.05
C MET A 76 3.00 -2.24 32.04
N GLU A 77 2.00 -3.03 31.60
CA GLU A 77 1.47 -4.13 32.40
C GLU A 77 2.60 -5.06 32.87
N GLY A 78 2.64 -5.34 34.18
CA GLY A 78 3.70 -6.14 34.81
C GLY A 78 4.91 -5.34 35.31
N GLY A 79 4.97 -4.01 35.13
CA GLY A 79 5.92 -3.12 35.83
C GLY A 79 7.41 -3.27 35.48
N THR A 80 7.76 -4.16 34.55
CA THR A 80 9.15 -4.45 34.19
C THR A 80 9.67 -3.60 33.03
N GLN A 81 8.77 -2.94 32.29
CA GLN A 81 9.07 -2.13 31.12
C GLN A 81 8.42 -0.76 31.22
N ILE A 82 9.19 0.27 30.89
CA ILE A 82 8.73 1.65 30.82
C ILE A 82 8.81 2.10 29.37
N LEU A 83 7.73 2.67 28.85
CA LEU A 83 7.75 3.40 27.59
C LEU A 83 7.90 4.89 27.88
N ALA A 84 8.58 5.58 26.98
CA ALA A 84 8.78 7.01 27.07
C ALA A 84 8.53 7.68 25.73
N ILE A 85 8.04 8.92 25.78
CA ILE A 85 7.88 9.80 24.63
C ILE A 85 8.36 11.21 25.03
N ASP A 86 9.04 11.87 24.12
CA ASP A 86 9.38 13.28 24.16
C ASP A 86 8.38 14.13 23.38
N GLU A 87 8.52 15.46 23.47
CA GLU A 87 7.62 16.44 22.85
C GLU A 87 6.12 16.24 23.18
N PRO A 88 5.73 15.94 24.44
CA PRO A 88 4.33 15.89 24.80
C PRO A 88 3.70 17.28 24.68
N SER A 89 2.43 17.35 24.28
CA SER A 89 1.67 18.60 24.43
C SER A 89 1.39 18.87 25.91
N GLY A 90 0.88 20.06 26.23
CA GLY A 90 0.39 20.37 27.58
C GLY A 90 -0.69 19.40 28.07
N ARG A 91 -1.51 18.85 27.17
CA ARG A 91 -2.46 17.77 27.48
C ARG A 91 -1.74 16.44 27.67
N GLY A 92 -0.76 16.13 26.82
CA GLY A 92 0.07 14.93 26.93
C GLY A 92 0.74 14.78 28.30
N LEU A 93 1.18 15.89 28.89
CA LEU A 93 1.73 15.92 30.25
C LEU A 93 0.71 15.53 31.35
N ARG A 94 -0.59 15.79 31.13
CA ARG A 94 -1.66 15.46 32.08
C ARG A 94 -2.23 14.06 31.88
N GLU A 95 -2.14 13.53 30.66
CA GLU A 95 -2.70 12.23 30.26
C GLU A 95 -1.60 11.31 29.70
N PRO A 96 -0.73 10.78 30.57
CA PRO A 96 0.55 10.21 30.14
C PRO A 96 0.41 8.93 29.30
N PHE A 97 -0.57 8.08 29.60
CA PHE A 97 -0.84 6.86 28.81
C PHE A 97 -1.30 7.19 27.39
N ALA A 98 -2.18 8.18 27.21
CA ALA A 98 -2.61 8.61 25.89
C ALA A 98 -1.44 9.22 25.10
N ALA A 99 -0.62 10.05 25.77
CA ALA A 99 0.53 10.72 25.16
C ALA A 99 1.60 9.77 24.62
N VAL A 100 1.92 8.70 25.36
CA VAL A 100 2.92 7.72 24.92
C VAL A 100 2.38 6.81 23.82
N MET A 101 1.09 6.47 23.87
CA MET A 101 0.53 5.42 23.00
C MET A 101 -0.05 5.96 21.70
N TYR A 102 -0.95 6.95 21.76
CA TYR A 102 -1.75 7.34 20.60
C TYR A 102 -0.95 8.05 19.51
N PRO A 103 -0.13 9.09 19.81
CA PRO A 103 0.71 9.73 18.80
C PRO A 103 1.67 8.76 18.12
N ALA A 104 2.34 7.89 18.90
CA ALA A 104 3.27 6.91 18.39
C ALA A 104 2.60 5.92 17.41
N LEU A 105 1.40 5.43 17.74
CA LEU A 105 0.67 4.53 16.85
C LEU A 105 0.12 5.26 15.63
N HIS A 106 -0.40 6.47 15.81
CA HIS A 106 -0.99 7.25 14.72
C HIS A 106 0.04 7.66 13.67
N THR A 107 1.20 8.17 14.11
CA THR A 107 2.32 8.54 13.23
C THR A 107 2.77 7.37 12.36
N ARG A 108 2.80 6.16 12.92
CA ARG A 108 3.14 4.93 12.20
C ARG A 108 2.03 4.47 11.26
N LEU A 109 0.77 4.61 11.66
CA LEU A 109 -0.38 4.30 10.80
C LEU A 109 -0.45 5.26 9.60
N ALA A 110 -0.24 6.56 9.82
CA ALA A 110 -0.14 7.58 8.78
C ALA A 110 1.04 7.30 7.83
N SER A 111 2.21 6.93 8.37
CA SER A 111 3.39 6.58 7.58
C SER A 111 3.19 5.31 6.75
N TRP A 112 2.61 4.26 7.35
CA TRP A 112 2.22 3.04 6.64
C TRP A 112 1.32 3.35 5.44
N TRP A 113 0.30 4.17 5.63
CA TRP A 113 -0.61 4.57 4.56
C TRP A 113 0.11 5.34 3.45
N LEU A 114 0.93 6.33 3.83
CA LEU A 114 1.70 7.13 2.87
C LEU A 114 2.67 6.30 2.05
N PHE A 115 3.39 5.37 2.67
CA PHE A 115 4.32 4.50 1.95
C PHE A 115 3.61 3.63 0.93
N HIS A 116 2.40 3.14 1.26
CA HIS A 116 1.57 2.41 0.30
C HIS A 116 1.02 3.32 -0.80
N ALA A 117 0.59 4.54 -0.48
CA ALA A 117 0.09 5.50 -1.45
C ALA A 117 1.18 5.92 -2.45
N TRP A 118 2.38 6.29 -1.97
CA TRP A 118 3.52 6.64 -2.83
C TRP A 118 3.91 5.48 -3.74
N ARG A 119 4.07 4.27 -3.18
CA ARG A 119 4.41 3.09 -3.99
C ARG A 119 3.33 2.76 -5.01
N SER A 120 2.06 2.92 -4.66
CA SER A 120 0.95 2.76 -5.61
C SER A 120 1.03 3.76 -6.75
N VAL A 121 1.27 5.04 -6.47
CA VAL A 121 1.42 6.09 -7.49
C VAL A 121 2.56 5.77 -8.44
N ASP A 122 3.73 5.40 -7.90
CA ASP A 122 4.91 5.02 -8.70
C ASP A 122 4.60 3.82 -9.61
N LEU A 123 4.10 2.72 -9.03
CA LEU A 123 3.82 1.50 -9.79
C LEU A 123 2.73 1.69 -10.85
N LEU A 124 1.66 2.42 -10.55
CA LEU A 124 0.59 2.70 -11.50
C LEU A 124 1.08 3.59 -12.64
N THR A 125 1.82 4.65 -12.32
CA THR A 125 2.39 5.58 -13.30
C THR A 125 3.39 4.88 -14.21
N ASP A 126 4.34 4.13 -13.65
CA ASP A 126 5.39 3.44 -14.40
C ASP A 126 4.82 2.33 -15.29
N THR A 127 3.82 1.59 -14.81
CA THR A 127 3.15 0.56 -15.61
C THR A 127 2.39 1.19 -16.78
N LEU A 128 1.62 2.26 -16.52
CA LEU A 128 0.87 2.97 -17.57
C LEU A 128 1.81 3.58 -18.62
N HIS A 129 2.86 4.27 -18.19
CA HIS A 129 3.85 4.87 -19.08
C HIS A 129 4.59 3.79 -19.89
N SER A 130 4.93 2.66 -19.28
CA SER A 130 5.57 1.54 -19.97
C SER A 130 4.66 0.89 -21.01
N ILE A 131 3.36 0.75 -20.75
CA ILE A 131 2.38 0.26 -21.72
C ILE A 131 2.27 1.22 -22.90
N ASN A 132 2.08 2.51 -22.63
CA ASN A 132 1.93 3.54 -23.66
C ASN A 132 3.19 3.70 -24.53
N GLY A 133 4.37 3.57 -23.92
CA GLY A 133 5.66 3.63 -24.61
C GLY A 133 6.11 2.29 -25.21
N TRP A 134 5.27 1.25 -25.21
CA TRP A 134 5.59 -0.10 -25.69
C TRP A 134 6.85 -0.72 -25.04
N ARG A 135 7.13 -0.36 -23.79
CA ARG A 135 8.22 -0.93 -22.97
C ARG A 135 7.71 -2.15 -22.23
N LEU A 136 7.29 -3.18 -22.97
CA LEU A 136 6.49 -4.29 -22.42
C LEU A 136 7.19 -5.12 -21.32
N TYR A 137 8.52 -5.21 -21.36
CA TYR A 137 9.28 -5.82 -20.27
C TYR A 137 9.18 -5.01 -18.97
N SER A 138 9.38 -3.68 -19.06
CA SER A 138 9.20 -2.77 -17.92
C SER A 138 7.75 -2.78 -17.42
N ALA A 139 6.78 -2.89 -18.34
CA ALA A 139 5.37 -3.04 -17.98
C ALA A 139 5.12 -4.35 -17.22
N ALA A 140 5.70 -5.48 -17.66
CA ALA A 140 5.55 -6.77 -16.99
C ALA A 140 6.16 -6.79 -15.58
N VAL A 141 7.37 -6.24 -15.42
CA VAL A 141 8.02 -6.11 -14.11
C VAL A 141 7.19 -5.23 -13.17
N SER A 142 6.73 -4.08 -13.65
CA SER A 142 5.97 -3.13 -12.82
C SER A 142 4.58 -3.67 -12.47
N ALA A 143 3.90 -4.31 -13.43
CA ALA A 143 2.60 -4.95 -13.20
C ALA A 143 2.69 -6.12 -12.22
N ARG A 144 3.78 -6.92 -12.26
CA ARG A 144 4.04 -7.96 -11.26
C ARG A 144 4.13 -7.33 -9.87
N SER A 145 4.99 -6.33 -9.71
CA SER A 145 5.15 -5.63 -8.43
C SER A 145 3.85 -4.97 -7.97
N LEU A 146 3.00 -4.51 -8.89
CA LEU A 146 1.67 -3.99 -8.58
C LEU A 146 0.72 -5.07 -8.05
N VAL A 147 0.72 -6.29 -8.60
CA VAL A 147 -0.04 -7.43 -8.05
C VAL A 147 0.43 -7.76 -6.62
N GLU A 148 1.75 -7.85 -6.43
CA GLU A 148 2.36 -8.12 -5.13
C GLU A 148 1.99 -7.04 -4.09
N HIS A 149 2.08 -5.77 -4.49
CA HIS A 149 1.74 -4.61 -3.68
C HIS A 149 0.26 -4.58 -3.31
N THR A 150 -0.63 -4.83 -4.28
CA THR A 150 -2.09 -4.87 -4.06
C THR A 150 -2.45 -5.93 -3.01
N GLY A 151 -1.86 -7.12 -3.11
CA GLY A 151 -2.07 -8.18 -2.13
C GLY A 151 -1.53 -7.82 -0.74
N CYS A 152 -0.35 -7.18 -0.68
CA CYS A 152 0.24 -6.70 0.57
C CYS A 152 -0.65 -5.65 1.25
N LEU A 153 -1.05 -4.61 0.52
CA LEU A 153 -1.92 -3.55 1.01
C LEU A 153 -3.24 -4.10 1.52
N LEU A 154 -3.90 -5.00 0.77
CA LEU A 154 -5.13 -5.65 1.21
C LEU A 154 -4.94 -6.41 2.53
N TYR A 155 -3.91 -7.24 2.58
CA TYR A 155 -3.63 -8.08 3.73
C TYR A 155 -3.35 -7.26 5.00
N GLU A 156 -2.49 -6.25 4.88
CA GLU A 156 -2.14 -5.37 6.01
C GLU A 156 -3.33 -4.52 6.43
N SER A 157 -4.07 -3.94 5.47
CA SER A 157 -5.26 -3.14 5.76
C SER A 157 -6.28 -3.93 6.56
N LYS A 158 -6.57 -5.19 6.18
CA LYS A 158 -7.50 -6.05 6.92
C LYS A 158 -7.03 -6.33 8.35
N LYS A 159 -5.72 -6.56 8.55
CA LYS A 159 -5.16 -6.78 9.89
C LYS A 159 -5.23 -5.53 10.76
N ILE A 160 -4.90 -4.37 10.20
CA ILE A 160 -4.97 -3.09 10.90
C ILE A 160 -6.42 -2.77 11.25
N ALA A 161 -7.35 -2.93 10.30
CA ALA A 161 -8.78 -2.74 10.54
C ALA A 161 -9.31 -3.64 11.66
N ALA A 162 -8.95 -4.93 11.64
CA ALA A 162 -9.36 -5.87 12.68
C ALA A 162 -8.78 -5.52 14.06
N ALA A 163 -7.49 -5.16 14.13
CA ALA A 163 -6.85 -4.73 15.37
C ALA A 163 -7.46 -3.44 15.91
N TRP A 164 -7.77 -2.48 15.04
CA TRP A 164 -8.44 -1.25 15.42
C TRP A 164 -9.88 -1.48 15.87
N ALA A 165 -10.65 -2.31 15.16
CA ALA A 165 -12.00 -2.69 15.57
C ALA A 165 -12.02 -3.32 16.96
N ALA A 166 -11.09 -4.26 17.23
CA ALA A 166 -10.96 -4.90 18.54
C ALA A 166 -10.62 -3.87 19.64
N ALA A 167 -9.69 -2.95 19.37
CA ALA A 167 -9.30 -1.93 20.34
C ALA A 167 -10.38 -0.86 20.58
N LYS A 168 -11.07 -0.42 19.53
CA LYS A 168 -12.11 0.64 19.57
C LYS A 168 -13.36 0.19 20.32
N ALA A 169 -13.66 -1.11 20.29
CA ALA A 169 -14.82 -1.71 20.97
C ALA A 169 -14.68 -1.77 22.50
N VAL A 170 -13.48 -1.57 23.06
CA VAL A 170 -13.24 -1.73 24.50
C VAL A 170 -13.89 -0.61 25.31
N SER A 171 -14.73 -1.01 26.27
CA SER A 171 -15.17 -0.16 27.37
C SER A 171 -14.14 -0.18 28.50
N GLY A 172 -13.82 0.98 29.06
CA GLY A 172 -12.90 1.08 30.18
C GLY A 172 -12.46 2.53 30.42
N ASP A 173 -11.66 2.71 31.48
CA ASP A 173 -11.04 4.01 31.73
C ASP A 173 -10.01 4.37 30.63
N ALA A 174 -9.52 5.61 30.67
CA ALA A 174 -8.56 6.10 29.68
C ALA A 174 -7.25 5.29 29.64
N ARG A 175 -6.78 4.77 30.78
CA ARG A 175 -5.55 3.97 30.86
C ARG A 175 -5.75 2.62 30.21
N THR A 176 -6.82 1.89 30.58
CA THR A 176 -7.14 0.58 30.01
C THR A 176 -7.32 0.65 28.49
N ARG A 177 -7.97 1.71 27.99
CA ARG A 177 -8.11 1.93 26.54
C ARG A 177 -6.75 2.14 25.87
N ALA A 178 -5.91 3.03 26.38
CA ALA A 178 -4.59 3.29 25.79
C ALA A 178 -3.70 2.04 25.74
N GLN A 179 -3.68 1.25 26.83
CA GLN A 179 -2.93 0.00 26.89
C GLN A 179 -3.47 -1.05 25.92
N THR A 180 -4.80 -1.18 25.82
CA THR A 180 -5.43 -2.11 24.87
C THR A 180 -5.11 -1.73 23.42
N VAL A 181 -5.26 -0.46 23.07
CA VAL A 181 -4.92 0.05 21.73
C VAL A 181 -3.47 -0.26 21.36
N HIS A 182 -2.53 -0.07 22.30
CA HIS A 182 -1.15 -0.44 22.10
C HIS A 182 -0.97 -1.95 21.91
N ARG A 183 -1.57 -2.77 22.76
CA ARG A 183 -1.46 -4.23 22.69
C ARG A 183 -1.97 -4.79 21.36
N GLU A 184 -3.10 -4.28 20.85
CA GLU A 184 -3.69 -4.77 19.61
C GLU A 184 -2.97 -4.23 18.36
N LEU A 185 -2.69 -2.92 18.28
CA LEU A 185 -2.12 -2.32 17.06
C LEU A 185 -0.60 -2.35 16.96
N ALA A 186 0.14 -2.18 18.06
CA ALA A 186 1.59 -2.06 17.99
C ALA A 186 2.25 -3.28 17.32
N PRO A 187 1.84 -4.55 17.60
CA PRO A 187 2.40 -5.71 16.92
C PRO A 187 2.13 -5.71 15.42
N VAL A 188 0.92 -5.34 15.00
CA VAL A 188 0.52 -5.30 13.59
C VAL A 188 1.33 -4.25 12.84
N LEU A 189 1.42 -3.04 13.38
CA LEU A 189 2.21 -1.96 12.79
C LEU A 189 3.71 -2.25 12.84
N ASN A 190 4.21 -2.98 13.85
CA ASN A 190 5.63 -3.36 13.94
C ASN A 190 5.97 -4.32 12.79
N GLN A 191 5.08 -5.25 12.52
CA GLN A 191 5.24 -6.20 11.43
C GLN A 191 5.16 -5.52 10.05
N ALA A 192 4.22 -4.58 9.86
CA ALA A 192 4.06 -3.84 8.61
C ALA A 192 5.24 -2.90 8.32
N GLY A 193 5.72 -2.16 9.33
CA GLY A 193 6.81 -1.19 9.15
C GLY A 193 8.22 -1.78 9.17
N PHE A 194 8.45 -2.85 9.96
CA PHE A 194 9.80 -3.39 10.18
C PHE A 194 9.96 -4.87 9.81
N GLY A 195 8.94 -5.47 9.19
CA GLY A 195 9.02 -6.84 8.70
C GLY A 195 10.04 -6.96 7.56
N SER A 196 10.90 -7.98 7.60
CA SER A 196 11.85 -8.24 6.50
C SER A 196 12.12 -9.72 6.29
N ARG A 197 12.45 -10.12 5.06
CA ARG A 197 12.91 -11.48 4.72
C ARG A 197 14.43 -11.58 4.64
N MET A 198 15.16 -10.50 4.91
CA MET A 198 16.62 -10.52 4.91
C MET A 198 17.13 -11.53 5.93
N ARG A 199 18.21 -12.25 5.60
CA ARG A 199 18.78 -13.33 6.42
C ARG A 199 19.11 -12.91 7.86
N SER A 200 19.46 -11.64 8.07
CA SER A 200 19.76 -11.05 9.38
C SER A 200 18.53 -10.70 10.21
N THR A 201 17.32 -10.85 9.67
CA THR A 201 16.09 -10.44 10.35
C THR A 201 15.71 -11.47 11.44
N PRO A 202 15.49 -11.03 12.69
CA PRO A 202 15.02 -11.92 13.75
C PRO A 202 13.68 -12.57 13.39
N GLU A 203 13.44 -13.81 13.85
CA GLU A 203 12.23 -14.58 13.51
C GLU A 203 10.94 -13.80 13.81
N LYS A 204 10.91 -13.08 14.93
CA LYS A 204 9.78 -12.23 15.36
C LYS A 204 9.49 -11.04 14.45
N ARG A 205 10.34 -10.76 13.47
CA ARG A 205 10.21 -9.69 12.47
C ARG A 205 10.28 -10.22 11.04
N LYS A 206 10.17 -11.54 10.83
CA LYS A 206 10.17 -12.08 9.48
C LYS A 206 8.91 -11.67 8.74
N ALA A 207 9.08 -11.04 7.57
CA ALA A 207 7.96 -10.65 6.73
C ALA A 207 7.26 -11.86 6.10
N THR A 208 5.95 -11.70 5.86
CA THR A 208 5.12 -12.66 5.15
C THR A 208 5.69 -12.95 3.75
N ASN A 209 5.49 -14.16 3.23
CA ASN A 209 5.86 -14.47 1.86
C ASN A 209 4.94 -13.71 0.89
N VAL A 210 5.50 -13.13 -0.18
CA VAL A 210 4.75 -12.46 -1.22
C VAL A 210 3.69 -13.36 -1.87
N LEU A 211 3.98 -14.66 -2.05
CA LEU A 211 3.01 -15.63 -2.56
C LEU A 211 1.77 -15.74 -1.67
N THR A 212 1.95 -15.60 -0.35
CA THR A 212 0.82 -15.57 0.59
C THR A 212 -0.07 -14.35 0.36
N TYR A 213 0.51 -13.20 -0.01
CA TYR A 213 -0.27 -12.01 -0.34
C TYR A 213 -1.05 -12.19 -1.64
N VAL A 214 -0.44 -12.76 -2.67
CA VAL A 214 -1.12 -13.03 -3.96
C VAL A 214 -2.23 -14.07 -3.78
N ASP A 215 -1.99 -15.16 -3.06
CA ASP A 215 -3.01 -16.15 -2.71
C ASP A 215 -4.20 -15.53 -1.97
N LYS A 216 -3.92 -14.63 -1.03
CA LYS A 216 -4.96 -13.94 -0.27
C LYS A 216 -5.72 -12.94 -1.12
N LEU A 217 -5.04 -12.21 -2.00
CA LEU A 217 -5.68 -11.33 -2.98
C LEU A 217 -6.65 -12.10 -3.87
N SER A 218 -6.21 -13.23 -4.43
CA SER A 218 -7.07 -14.06 -5.28
C SER A 218 -8.29 -14.59 -4.52
N LYS A 219 -8.09 -15.06 -3.28
CA LYS A 219 -9.19 -15.57 -2.43
C LYS A 219 -10.17 -14.48 -2.02
N ASP A 220 -9.67 -13.32 -1.59
CA ASP A 220 -10.51 -12.23 -1.08
C ASP A 220 -11.28 -11.52 -2.19
N THR A 221 -10.77 -11.51 -3.42
CA THR A 221 -11.46 -10.95 -4.60
C THR A 221 -12.35 -11.97 -5.29
N GLY A 222 -12.10 -13.27 -5.10
CA GLY A 222 -12.71 -14.34 -5.88
C GLY A 222 -12.14 -14.46 -7.30
N ASP A 223 -11.10 -13.69 -7.64
CA ASP A 223 -10.51 -13.65 -8.97
C ASP A 223 -9.24 -14.49 -9.03
N ARG A 224 -9.32 -15.64 -9.69
CA ARG A 224 -8.18 -16.54 -9.90
C ARG A 224 -7.12 -15.95 -10.83
N ARG A 225 -7.46 -14.97 -11.66
CA ARG A 225 -6.53 -14.36 -12.61
C ARG A 225 -5.35 -13.70 -11.92
N PHE A 226 -5.45 -13.30 -10.65
CA PHE A 226 -4.30 -12.77 -9.91
C PHE A 226 -3.15 -13.78 -9.77
N LEU A 227 -3.46 -15.07 -9.63
CA LEU A 227 -2.44 -16.12 -9.62
C LEU A 227 -1.85 -16.31 -11.01
N ASP A 228 -2.71 -16.40 -12.03
CA ASP A 228 -2.29 -16.58 -13.41
C ASP A 228 -1.42 -15.40 -13.90
N TRP A 229 -1.82 -14.16 -13.59
CA TRP A 229 -1.04 -12.95 -13.86
C TRP A 229 0.27 -12.97 -13.10
N TYR A 230 0.27 -13.31 -11.81
CA TYR A 230 1.52 -13.33 -11.04
C TYR A 230 2.52 -14.34 -11.60
N ASP A 231 2.09 -15.56 -11.90
CA ASP A 231 2.95 -16.61 -12.44
C ASP A 231 3.50 -16.19 -13.82
N TRP A 232 2.61 -15.72 -14.70
CA TRP A 232 3.01 -15.30 -16.04
C TRP A 232 3.95 -14.09 -16.03
N LEU A 233 3.64 -13.07 -15.23
CA LEU A 233 4.46 -11.85 -15.12
C LEU A 233 5.79 -12.11 -14.40
N SER A 234 5.81 -13.05 -13.44
CA SER A 234 7.03 -13.53 -12.80
C SER A 234 7.96 -14.21 -13.80
N ASP A 235 7.43 -15.10 -14.63
CA ASP A 235 8.19 -15.70 -15.71
C ASP A 235 8.68 -14.63 -16.70
N ALA A 236 7.82 -13.70 -17.11
CA ALA A 236 8.16 -12.62 -18.04
C ALA A 236 9.28 -11.70 -17.53
N ALA A 237 9.40 -11.53 -16.22
CA ALA A 237 10.44 -10.74 -15.56
C ALA A 237 11.77 -11.49 -15.38
N HIS A 238 11.82 -12.81 -15.60
CA HIS A 238 13.04 -13.60 -15.41
C HIS A 238 13.96 -13.58 -16.65
N PRO A 239 15.30 -13.40 -16.49
CA PRO A 239 16.25 -13.40 -17.59
C PRO A 239 16.29 -14.71 -18.41
N ALA A 240 15.96 -15.83 -17.76
CA ALA A 240 15.91 -17.15 -18.41
C ALA A 240 14.77 -17.26 -19.45
N LEU A 241 13.80 -16.35 -19.42
CA LEU A 241 12.78 -16.21 -20.44
C LEU A 241 13.24 -15.28 -21.56
N GLY A 242 14.48 -15.44 -22.04
CA GLY A 242 15.20 -14.57 -22.99
C GLY A 242 14.59 -14.39 -24.39
N ALA A 243 13.32 -14.75 -24.59
CA ALA A 243 12.65 -14.83 -25.88
C ALA A 243 11.35 -14.00 -25.98
N ARG A 244 10.89 -13.30 -24.92
CA ARG A 244 9.55 -12.67 -24.91
C ARG A 244 9.52 -11.15 -24.92
N LEU A 245 10.56 -10.44 -25.35
CA LEU A 245 10.62 -8.96 -25.19
C LEU A 245 9.62 -8.12 -26.00
N ALA A 246 8.87 -8.68 -26.96
CA ALA A 246 7.58 -8.07 -27.35
C ALA A 246 6.65 -8.94 -28.19
N PHE A 247 7.13 -10.03 -28.78
CA PHE A 247 6.33 -11.00 -29.50
C PHE A 247 7.14 -12.29 -29.66
N ALA A 248 6.47 -13.43 -29.50
CA ALA A 248 6.99 -14.74 -29.86
C ALA A 248 5.84 -15.54 -30.47
N SER A 249 5.95 -15.98 -31.72
CA SER A 249 4.93 -16.85 -32.34
C SER A 249 4.77 -18.15 -31.53
N ASP A 250 3.72 -18.93 -31.78
CA ASP A 250 3.78 -20.34 -31.38
C ASP A 250 4.98 -21.04 -32.03
N ALA A 251 5.43 -22.13 -31.41
CA ALA A 251 6.45 -22.97 -32.00
C ALA A 251 5.89 -23.60 -33.28
N LEU A 252 6.39 -23.17 -34.44
CA LEU A 252 6.02 -23.75 -35.72
C LEU A 252 6.93 -24.95 -35.96
N VAL A 253 6.36 -26.13 -35.78
CA VAL A 253 7.05 -27.40 -35.99
C VAL A 253 6.81 -27.83 -37.44
N HIS A 254 7.88 -28.07 -38.18
CA HIS A 254 7.80 -28.66 -39.52
C HIS A 254 7.08 -30.01 -39.43
N GLU A 255 6.31 -30.38 -40.46
CA GLU A 255 5.51 -31.62 -40.47
C GLU A 255 6.31 -32.91 -40.21
N HIS A 256 7.61 -32.88 -40.48
CA HIS A 256 8.55 -33.98 -40.23
C HIS A 256 9.26 -33.91 -38.87
N GLY A 257 8.95 -32.93 -38.02
CA GLY A 257 9.53 -32.75 -36.68
C GLY A 257 11.00 -32.30 -36.65
N GLY A 258 11.71 -32.31 -37.79
CA GLY A 258 13.14 -32.02 -37.86
C GLY A 258 13.53 -30.55 -37.68
N VAL A 259 12.57 -29.63 -37.78
CA VAL A 259 12.80 -28.19 -37.61
C VAL A 259 11.67 -27.59 -36.79
N MET A 260 12.03 -26.81 -35.77
CA MET A 260 11.13 -25.94 -35.04
C MET A 260 11.60 -24.51 -35.24
N GLN A 261 10.72 -23.63 -35.69
CA GLN A 261 11.01 -22.21 -35.83
C GLN A 261 10.08 -21.39 -34.94
N ARG A 262 10.58 -20.25 -34.49
CA ARG A 262 9.83 -19.27 -33.72
C ARG A 262 10.25 -17.87 -34.16
N TYR A 263 9.28 -17.01 -34.43
CA TYR A 263 9.53 -15.62 -34.79
C TYR A 263 9.50 -14.75 -33.56
N TYR A 264 10.40 -13.76 -33.51
CA TYR A 264 10.47 -12.76 -32.45
C TYR A 264 10.40 -11.36 -33.03
N ALA A 265 9.68 -10.48 -32.34
CA ALA A 265 9.63 -9.07 -32.70
C ALA A 265 9.55 -8.20 -31.45
N ARG A 266 9.93 -6.93 -31.60
CA ARG A 266 9.85 -5.91 -30.54
C ARG A 266 8.58 -5.06 -30.60
N SER A 267 7.81 -5.13 -31.68
CA SER A 267 6.59 -4.36 -31.89
C SER A 267 5.52 -5.25 -32.54
N PRO A 268 4.24 -4.86 -32.53
CA PRO A 268 3.21 -5.59 -33.25
C PRO A 268 3.63 -5.72 -34.71
N MET A 269 3.71 -6.95 -35.19
CA MET A 269 3.94 -7.25 -36.59
C MET A 269 2.81 -8.14 -37.07
N HIS A 270 2.43 -7.95 -38.32
CA HIS A 270 1.71 -8.95 -39.10
C HIS A 270 2.77 -9.74 -39.87
N ILE A 271 2.60 -11.06 -39.95
CA ILE A 271 3.37 -11.87 -40.90
C ILE A 271 2.44 -12.14 -42.07
N GLU A 272 2.84 -11.69 -43.25
CA GLU A 272 2.19 -12.06 -44.50
C GLU A 272 2.79 -13.38 -44.99
N GLY A 273 1.97 -14.43 -45.05
CA GLY A 273 2.36 -15.74 -45.56
C GLY A 273 1.26 -16.33 -46.43
N LYS A 274 1.59 -16.71 -47.68
CA LYS A 274 0.65 -17.32 -48.65
C LYS A 274 -0.65 -16.52 -48.87
N GLY A 275 -0.59 -15.18 -48.81
CA GLY A 275 -1.77 -14.32 -48.98
C GLY A 275 -2.70 -14.25 -47.76
N THR A 276 -2.32 -14.86 -46.64
CA THR A 276 -3.05 -14.81 -45.37
C THR A 276 -2.30 -13.91 -44.39
N MET A 277 -3.00 -12.94 -43.80
CA MET A 277 -2.47 -12.08 -42.75
C MET A 277 -2.76 -12.74 -41.40
N HIS A 278 -1.70 -13.12 -40.67
CA HIS A 278 -1.84 -13.63 -39.32
C HIS A 278 -1.63 -12.50 -38.32
N GLU A 279 -2.70 -12.04 -37.66
CA GLU A 279 -2.60 -11.22 -36.45
C GLU A 279 -2.21 -12.13 -35.29
N PHE A 280 -1.18 -11.74 -34.53
CA PHE A 280 -0.69 -12.56 -33.43
C PHE A 280 -1.24 -12.08 -32.08
N GLU A 281 -1.46 -13.02 -31.17
CA GLU A 281 -1.79 -12.70 -29.78
C GLU A 281 -0.61 -11.99 -29.11
N HIS A 282 -0.92 -10.99 -28.27
CA HIS A 282 0.07 -10.26 -27.50
C HIS A 282 -0.11 -10.46 -25.99
N PRO A 283 0.08 -11.67 -25.43
CA PRO A 283 -0.05 -11.89 -23.98
C PRO A 283 0.84 -10.96 -23.15
N ILE A 284 2.05 -10.63 -23.62
CA ILE A 284 2.93 -9.68 -22.93
C ILE A 284 2.41 -8.25 -22.91
N PHE A 285 1.51 -7.88 -23.81
CA PHE A 285 0.79 -6.61 -23.74
C PHE A 285 -0.46 -6.73 -22.87
N GLN A 286 -1.25 -7.79 -23.07
CA GLN A 286 -2.54 -7.97 -22.40
C GLN A 286 -2.40 -8.22 -20.89
N MET A 287 -1.45 -9.06 -20.45
CA MET A 287 -1.29 -9.43 -19.04
C MET A 287 -0.96 -8.20 -18.17
N PRO A 288 0.02 -7.34 -18.52
CA PRO A 288 0.28 -6.13 -17.74
C PRO A 288 -0.90 -5.14 -17.76
N VAL A 289 -1.60 -5.00 -18.89
CA VAL A 289 -2.76 -4.09 -19.00
C VAL A 289 -3.91 -4.55 -18.12
N ASP A 290 -4.26 -5.84 -18.18
CA ASP A 290 -5.37 -6.40 -17.39
C ASP A 290 -5.05 -6.39 -15.90
N ALA A 291 -3.81 -6.75 -15.52
CA ALA A 291 -3.34 -6.65 -14.15
C ALA A 291 -3.34 -5.20 -13.65
N LEU A 292 -2.90 -4.23 -14.47
CA LEU A 292 -2.92 -2.81 -14.13
C LEU A 292 -4.34 -2.31 -13.84
N ILE A 293 -5.31 -2.64 -14.70
CA ILE A 293 -6.70 -2.21 -14.54
C ILE A 293 -7.31 -2.82 -13.27
N ALA A 294 -7.12 -4.13 -13.06
CA ALA A 294 -7.66 -4.82 -11.90
C ALA A 294 -7.04 -4.32 -10.60
N CYS A 295 -5.70 -4.27 -10.54
CA CYS A 295 -4.98 -3.78 -9.37
C CYS A 295 -5.26 -2.31 -9.10
N GLY A 296 -5.26 -1.44 -10.12
CA GLY A 296 -5.48 -0.01 -9.95
C GLY A 296 -6.83 0.31 -9.31
N ARG A 297 -7.89 -0.41 -9.69
CA ARG A 297 -9.20 -0.29 -9.06
C ARG A 297 -9.18 -0.71 -7.60
N ILE A 298 -8.62 -1.89 -7.31
CA ILE A 298 -8.54 -2.42 -5.94
C ILE A 298 -7.68 -1.53 -5.05
N VAL A 299 -6.52 -1.10 -5.53
CA VAL A 299 -5.62 -0.18 -4.81
C VAL A 299 -6.31 1.14 -4.53
N GLY A 300 -7.06 1.70 -5.49
CA GLY A 300 -7.83 2.91 -5.27
C GLY A 300 -8.82 2.79 -4.12
N ASP A 301 -9.66 1.76 -4.18
CA ASP A 301 -10.64 1.48 -3.13
C ASP A 301 -9.95 1.23 -1.77
N LEU A 302 -8.84 0.47 -1.76
CA LEU A 302 -8.11 0.17 -0.54
C LEU A 302 -7.44 1.39 0.08
N LEU A 303 -6.85 2.28 -0.73
CA LEU A 303 -6.24 3.51 -0.22
C LEU A 303 -7.29 4.45 0.38
N GLU A 304 -8.46 4.59 -0.24
CA GLU A 304 -9.56 5.36 0.35
C GLU A 304 -10.03 4.75 1.68
N ARG A 305 -10.34 3.45 1.70
CA ARG A 305 -10.85 2.77 2.91
C ARG A 305 -9.84 2.69 4.04
N SER A 306 -8.57 2.51 3.71
CA SER A 306 -7.51 2.52 4.72
C SER A 306 -7.23 3.92 5.26
N LEU A 307 -7.46 4.98 4.47
CA LEU A 307 -7.40 6.36 4.96
C LEU A 307 -8.51 6.62 5.98
N GLU A 308 -9.72 6.08 5.76
CA GLU A 308 -10.80 6.15 6.75
C GLU A 308 -10.37 5.54 8.10
N ILE A 309 -9.56 4.48 8.11
CA ILE A 309 -9.02 3.89 9.35
C ILE A 309 -8.01 4.82 10.02
N VAL A 310 -7.12 5.44 9.23
CA VAL A 310 -6.14 6.42 9.74
C VAL A 310 -6.88 7.58 10.42
N ASP A 311 -7.84 8.17 9.72
CA ASP A 311 -8.64 9.29 10.22
C ASP A 311 -9.48 8.87 11.43
N ASP A 312 -10.11 7.69 11.40
CA ASP A 312 -10.92 7.20 12.51
C ASP A 312 -10.08 6.94 13.77
N PHE A 313 -8.87 6.38 13.62
CA PHE A 313 -7.93 6.25 14.73
C PHE A 313 -7.56 7.63 15.28
N GLY A 314 -7.09 8.54 14.41
CA GLY A 314 -6.59 9.86 14.81
C GLY A 314 -7.65 10.70 15.53
N LEU A 315 -8.89 10.69 15.01
CA LEU A 315 -10.01 11.45 15.56
C LEU A 315 -10.63 10.79 16.80
N THR A 316 -10.75 9.46 16.86
CA THR A 316 -11.27 8.76 18.05
C THR A 316 -10.31 8.85 19.23
N THR A 317 -9.00 8.76 18.97
CA THR A 317 -7.97 8.83 20.02
C THR A 317 -7.53 10.25 20.34
N GLU A 318 -7.85 11.22 19.46
CA GLU A 318 -7.36 12.60 19.53
C GLU A 318 -5.83 12.69 19.54
N ALA A 319 -5.14 11.75 18.87
CA ALA A 319 -3.69 11.55 18.92
C ALA A 319 -2.89 12.84 18.69
N ALA A 320 -3.31 13.67 17.73
CA ALA A 320 -2.66 14.95 17.41
C ALA A 320 -2.66 15.94 18.59
N THR A 321 -3.59 15.82 19.54
CA THR A 321 -3.68 16.73 20.69
C THR A 321 -2.70 16.41 21.82
N TYR A 322 -2.01 15.27 21.78
CA TYR A 322 -1.10 14.83 22.86
C TYR A 322 0.39 15.03 22.55
N THR A 323 0.74 15.49 21.35
CA THR A 323 2.13 15.67 20.89
C THR A 323 2.33 17.06 20.31
N GLN A 324 3.55 17.58 20.36
CA GLN A 324 3.94 18.81 19.66
C GLN A 324 4.46 18.54 18.24
N ARG A 325 4.68 17.26 17.89
CA ARG A 325 5.20 16.86 16.58
C ARG A 325 4.21 17.19 15.47
N SER A 326 4.76 17.79 14.41
CA SER A 326 4.06 17.91 13.13
C SER A 326 4.28 16.65 12.29
N TYR A 327 3.20 16.10 11.73
CA TYR A 327 3.22 14.96 10.82
C TYR A 327 1.96 14.96 9.95
N TRP A 328 2.01 14.28 8.81
CA TRP A 328 0.85 14.19 7.92
C TRP A 328 -0.37 13.58 8.60
N ARG A 329 -1.56 14.10 8.27
CA ARG A 329 -2.84 13.74 8.89
C ARG A 329 -2.89 13.92 10.41
N ASN A 330 -2.14 14.86 11.00
CA ASN A 330 -2.31 15.28 12.39
C ASN A 330 -3.60 16.11 12.64
N VAL A 331 -4.74 15.60 12.19
CA VAL A 331 -6.04 16.25 12.33
C VAL A 331 -6.56 16.17 13.78
N VAL A 332 -7.24 17.22 14.21
CA VAL A 332 -7.88 17.31 15.54
C VAL A 332 -9.41 17.31 15.39
N PRO A 333 -10.18 16.74 16.33
CA PRO A 333 -11.64 16.76 16.25
C PRO A 333 -12.19 18.18 16.07
N ALA A 334 -13.12 18.34 15.13
CA ALA A 334 -13.78 19.63 14.91
C ALA A 334 -14.84 19.90 15.98
N GLU A 335 -15.15 21.19 16.18
CA GLU A 335 -16.21 21.62 17.09
C GLU A 335 -17.60 21.12 16.65
N LYS A 336 -18.54 21.08 17.60
CA LYS A 336 -19.91 20.65 17.34
C LYS A 336 -20.57 21.52 16.27
N GLY A 337 -20.92 20.91 15.14
CA GLY A 337 -21.61 21.57 14.02
C GLY A 337 -20.74 21.86 12.80
N ALA A 338 -19.41 21.74 12.94
CA ALA A 338 -18.48 21.87 11.83
C ALA A 338 -18.40 20.61 10.95
N THR A 339 -17.81 20.75 9.77
CA THR A 339 -17.43 19.63 8.89
C THR A 339 -16.35 18.80 9.58
N CYS A 340 -16.48 17.47 9.51
CA CYS A 340 -15.50 16.56 10.08
C CYS A 340 -14.18 16.65 9.30
N PRO A 341 -13.01 16.65 9.97
CA PRO A 341 -11.71 16.68 9.29
C PRO A 341 -11.45 15.50 8.34
N CYS A 342 -12.17 14.38 8.50
CA CYS A 342 -12.11 13.25 7.56
C CYS A 342 -12.79 13.53 6.21
N GLY A 343 -13.56 14.62 6.09
CA GLY A 343 -14.24 15.02 4.85
C GLY A 343 -15.56 14.28 4.55
N LEU A 344 -15.95 13.28 5.36
CA LEU A 344 -17.14 12.45 5.11
C LEU A 344 -18.48 13.10 5.51
N GLY A 345 -18.48 14.32 6.04
CA GLY A 345 -19.68 15.07 6.37
C GLY A 345 -19.60 15.82 7.69
N PRO A 346 -20.74 16.19 8.30
CA PRO A 346 -20.76 16.90 9.58
C PRO A 346 -20.17 16.07 10.71
N ALA A 347 -19.34 16.67 11.58
CA ALA A 347 -18.65 15.97 12.68
C ALA A 347 -19.60 15.18 13.59
N LYS A 348 -20.83 15.67 13.80
CA LYS A 348 -21.86 15.00 14.60
C LYS A 348 -22.37 13.68 14.01
N ARG A 349 -22.20 13.46 12.70
CA ARG A 349 -22.63 12.25 11.98
C ARG A 349 -21.50 11.25 11.77
N CYS A 350 -20.25 11.68 11.95
CA CYS A 350 -19.10 10.80 11.82
C CYS A 350 -18.95 9.94 13.09
N GLU A 351 -18.58 8.68 12.90
CA GLU A 351 -18.53 7.66 13.97
C GLU A 351 -17.16 7.57 14.68
N HIS A 352 -16.41 8.68 14.73
CA HIS A 352 -15.09 8.77 15.36
C HIS A 352 -15.18 8.84 16.88
N GLN A 353 -15.73 7.79 17.49
CA GLN A 353 -15.99 7.70 18.93
C GLN A 353 -15.75 6.27 19.43
N TRP A 354 -15.26 6.14 20.66
CA TRP A 354 -15.13 4.84 21.33
C TRP A 354 -16.45 4.08 21.36
N GLY A 355 -16.40 2.76 21.19
CA GLY A 355 -17.57 1.89 21.18
C GLY A 355 -18.43 1.95 19.89
N ARG A 356 -18.13 2.87 18.96
CA ARG A 356 -18.71 2.84 17.61
C ARG A 356 -17.94 1.86 16.71
N PRO A 357 -18.59 1.33 15.65
CA PRO A 357 -17.90 0.50 14.66
C PRO A 357 -16.64 1.19 14.12
N ALA A 358 -15.57 0.43 13.92
CA ALA A 358 -14.41 0.89 13.16
C ALA A 358 -14.67 0.70 11.65
N PRO A 359 -14.04 1.50 10.78
CA PRO A 359 -14.08 1.27 9.34
C PRO A 359 -13.59 -0.14 9.00
N ALA A 360 -14.28 -0.79 8.07
CA ALA A 360 -13.98 -2.14 7.63
C ALA A 360 -13.29 -2.13 6.26
N ILE A 361 -12.43 -3.12 6.03
CA ILE A 361 -11.80 -3.35 4.73
C ILE A 361 -12.55 -4.46 4.01
N SER A 362 -13.18 -4.11 2.90
CA SER A 362 -13.80 -5.03 1.97
C SER A 362 -13.39 -4.65 0.55
N VAL A 363 -13.08 -5.64 -0.28
CA VAL A 363 -12.95 -5.45 -1.72
C VAL A 363 -14.28 -5.87 -2.35
N ALA A 364 -14.84 -5.05 -3.22
CA ALA A 364 -16.05 -5.43 -3.94
C ALA A 364 -15.74 -6.66 -4.82
N SER A 365 -16.48 -7.75 -4.62
CA SER A 365 -16.52 -8.86 -5.58
C SER A 365 -17.22 -8.31 -6.82
N ARG A 366 -16.49 -8.16 -7.93
CA ARG A 366 -17.10 -7.78 -9.22
C ARG A 366 -17.35 -9.00 -10.07
#